data_AF-A0A401PUN1-F1
#
_entry.id   AF-A0A401PUN1-F1
#
_cell.length_a   1.000
_cell.length_b   1.000
_cell.length_c   1.000
_cell.angle_alpha   90.00
_cell.angle_beta   90.00
_cell.angle_gamma   90.00
#
_symmetry.space_group_name_H-M   'P 1'
#
loop_
_entity.id
_entity.type
_entity.pdbx_description
1 polymer ?
#
loop_
_entity_poly.entity_id
_entity_poly.type
_entity_poly.pdbx_seq_one_letter_code
_entity_poly.pdbx_strand_id
1 'polypeptide(L)'
;MPVSFRNDVLSPGSRVGKGLTTVAAQALGLPIGIAVAVSLIDAHAGGLGMIGMDVKGSNLPCENKPITSRFALICGTSSCHMGISKSPIFVPGVWGPYYSAMIPGFWLNEGGQSATGKLMDHVVQGHAAFAELESKAKASGKNVYMYLNSHLESIKKSYAVGMLTVDLHVWPDFHGNRSPLADPTLKGMVTGLTLSNNLDDLAKLYLATMQALAVSNHD
;
A
#
# COMPACT_ATOMS: atom_id res chain seq x y z
N MET A 1 34.92 9.03 0.39
CA MET A 1 34.47 10.43 0.54
C MET A 1 33.63 10.51 1.81
N PRO A 2 33.89 11.42 2.75
CA PRO A 2 33.00 11.60 3.89
C PRO A 2 31.67 12.14 3.37
N VAL A 3 30.57 11.48 3.72
CA VAL A 3 29.23 11.97 3.45
C VAL A 3 29.02 13.19 4.34
N SER A 4 29.15 14.39 3.76
CA SER A 4 28.77 15.62 4.44
C SER A 4 27.25 15.70 4.47
N PHE A 5 26.65 15.45 5.64
CA PHE A 5 25.25 15.76 5.88
C PHE A 5 25.08 17.29 5.85
N ARG A 6 24.12 17.79 5.08
CA ARG A 6 23.84 19.24 5.01
C ARG A 6 23.20 19.72 6.32
N ASN A 7 23.52 20.94 6.72
CA ASN A 7 23.00 21.57 7.94
C ASN A 7 21.63 22.24 7.78
N ASP A 8 21.14 22.42 6.54
CA ASP A 8 19.87 23.10 6.28
C ASP A 8 18.77 22.10 5.91
N VAL A 9 17.80 21.93 6.81
CA VAL A 9 16.60 21.11 6.60
C VAL A 9 15.40 22.04 6.40
N LEU A 10 14.69 21.86 5.30
CA LEU A 10 13.53 22.67 4.91
C LEU A 10 12.26 21.80 4.91
N SER A 11 11.11 22.43 5.14
CA SER A 11 9.82 21.73 5.12
C SER A 11 9.44 21.28 3.70
N PRO A 12 8.74 20.14 3.55
CA PRO A 12 8.11 19.76 2.28
C PRO A 12 7.31 20.90 1.65
N GLY A 13 7.40 21.06 0.33
CA GLY A 13 6.74 22.13 -0.40
C GLY A 13 7.48 23.47 -0.41
N SER A 14 8.51 23.67 0.43
CA SER A 14 9.34 24.89 0.39
C SER A 14 10.11 24.96 -0.93
N ARG A 15 10.30 26.17 -1.47
CA ARG A 15 11.10 26.37 -2.69
C ARG A 15 12.59 26.13 -2.42
N VAL A 16 13.23 25.34 -3.28
CA VAL A 16 14.68 25.11 -3.25
C VAL A 16 15.39 26.16 -4.11
N GLY A 17 16.28 26.94 -3.48
CA GLY A 17 17.09 27.96 -4.14
C GLY A 17 16.26 28.91 -5.01
N LYS A 18 16.75 29.20 -6.22
CA LYS A 18 16.05 30.06 -7.20
C LYS A 18 15.14 29.27 -8.15
N GLY A 19 14.83 28.00 -7.85
CA GLY A 19 14.09 27.11 -8.74
C GLY A 19 14.99 26.34 -9.72
N LEU A 20 14.41 25.85 -10.82
CA LEU A 20 15.09 24.99 -11.79
C LEU A 20 16.29 25.71 -12.43
N THR A 21 17.46 25.07 -12.40
CA THR A 21 18.69 25.63 -12.99
C THR A 21 18.61 25.70 -14.51
N THR A 22 19.44 26.53 -15.14
CA THR A 22 19.53 26.61 -16.61
C THR A 22 19.78 25.25 -17.26
N VAL A 23 20.70 24.44 -16.71
CA VAL A 23 21.05 23.12 -17.22
C VAL A 23 19.86 22.16 -17.15
N ALA A 24 19.18 22.10 -15.99
CA ALA A 24 18.04 21.21 -15.81
C ALA A 24 16.81 21.65 -16.65
N ALA A 25 16.59 22.96 -16.77
CA ALA A 25 15.55 23.54 -17.59
C ALA A 25 15.69 23.16 -19.07
N GLN A 26 16.91 23.26 -19.62
CA GLN A 26 17.21 22.85 -20.99
C GLN A 26 17.02 21.34 -21.19
N ALA A 27 17.47 20.50 -20.25
CA ALA A 27 17.32 19.06 -20.35
C ALA A 27 15.86 18.57 -20.30
N LEU A 28 15.00 19.26 -19.55
CA LEU A 28 13.59 18.91 -19.37
C LEU A 28 12.64 19.66 -20.32
N GLY A 29 13.13 20.64 -21.09
CA GLY A 29 12.29 21.49 -21.93
C GLY A 29 11.36 22.42 -21.13
N LEU A 30 11.78 22.84 -19.93
CA LEU A 30 10.97 23.66 -19.00
C LEU A 30 11.55 25.08 -18.83
N PRO A 31 10.75 26.06 -18.34
CA PRO A 31 11.26 27.40 -18.08
C PRO A 31 12.33 27.45 -16.99
N ILE A 32 13.39 28.24 -17.21
CA ILE A 32 14.42 28.52 -16.22
C ILE A 32 13.78 29.19 -14.99
N GLY A 33 14.18 28.76 -13.79
CA GLY A 33 13.72 29.36 -12.55
C GLY A 33 12.30 28.97 -12.14
N ILE A 34 11.62 28.04 -12.85
CA ILE A 34 10.36 27.47 -12.38
C ILE A 34 10.54 26.90 -10.97
N ALA A 35 9.53 27.06 -10.11
CA ALA A 35 9.63 26.65 -8.72
C ALA A 35 9.88 25.13 -8.60
N VAL A 36 10.84 24.76 -7.75
CA VAL A 36 11.15 23.37 -7.41
C VAL A 36 10.98 23.23 -5.90
N ALA A 37 10.13 22.31 -5.48
CA ALA A 37 9.89 22.05 -4.06
C ALA A 37 11.00 21.18 -3.46
N VAL A 38 11.18 21.27 -2.14
CA VAL A 38 11.96 20.30 -1.36
C VAL A 38 11.38 18.90 -1.62
N SER A 39 12.27 17.92 -1.81
CA SER A 39 11.91 16.54 -2.11
C SER A 39 11.11 15.89 -0.98
N LEU A 40 10.32 14.89 -1.34
CA LEU A 40 9.62 13.98 -0.42
C LEU A 40 9.97 12.53 -0.75
N ILE A 41 9.88 11.67 0.26
CA ILE A 41 9.88 10.22 0.07
C ILE A 41 8.59 9.83 -0.68
N ASP A 42 8.65 8.83 -1.55
CA ASP A 42 7.56 8.39 -2.42
C ASP A 42 6.23 8.15 -1.67
N ALA A 43 6.26 7.37 -0.59
CA ALA A 43 5.09 7.07 0.21
C ALA A 43 4.56 8.33 0.90
N HIS A 44 5.44 9.25 1.31
CA HIS A 44 5.03 10.53 1.93
C HIS A 44 4.38 11.46 0.90
N ALA A 45 4.87 11.46 -0.35
CA ALA A 45 4.25 12.19 -1.44
C ALA A 45 2.85 11.62 -1.77
N GLY A 46 2.71 10.29 -1.79
CA GLY A 46 1.41 9.62 -1.92
C GLY A 46 0.46 9.95 -0.76
N GLY A 47 0.97 9.92 0.47
CA GLY A 47 0.23 10.27 1.68
C GLY A 47 -0.26 11.72 1.64
N LEU A 48 0.60 12.67 1.25
CA LEU A 48 0.24 14.06 1.05
C LEU A 48 -0.87 14.23 0.00
N GLY A 49 -0.73 13.55 -1.14
CA GLY A 49 -1.72 13.61 -2.23
C GLY A 49 -3.10 13.08 -1.84
N MET A 50 -3.17 12.10 -0.94
CA MET A 50 -4.43 11.47 -0.54
C MET A 50 -5.07 12.12 0.70
N ILE A 51 -4.30 12.36 1.75
CA ILE A 51 -4.86 12.72 3.07
C ILE A 51 -5.52 14.10 3.07
N GLY A 52 -5.00 15.01 2.25
CA GLY A 52 -5.49 16.39 2.11
C GLY A 52 -6.58 16.58 1.06
N MET A 53 -7.04 15.52 0.39
CA MET A 53 -8.01 15.62 -0.70
C MET A 53 -9.31 16.30 -0.24
N ASP A 54 -9.81 17.27 -1.01
CA ASP A 54 -11.14 17.83 -0.74
C ASP A 54 -12.20 16.80 -1.12
N VAL A 55 -13.08 16.51 -0.18
CA VAL A 55 -14.12 15.47 -0.28
C VAL A 55 -15.51 16.08 -0.05
N LYS A 56 -15.64 17.41 -0.05
CA LYS A 56 -16.95 18.06 0.02
C LYS A 56 -17.84 17.61 -1.13
N GLY A 57 -19.08 17.26 -0.81
CA GLY A 57 -20.06 16.75 -1.78
C GLY A 57 -19.83 15.30 -2.23
N SER A 58 -18.88 14.58 -1.62
CA SER A 58 -18.63 13.17 -1.95
C SER A 58 -19.50 12.18 -1.15
N ASN A 59 -20.22 12.65 -0.12
CA ASN A 59 -20.98 11.82 0.82
C ASN A 59 -20.11 10.75 1.51
N LEU A 60 -18.81 11.01 1.66
CA LEU A 60 -17.89 10.11 2.36
C LEU A 60 -17.98 10.29 3.88
N PRO A 61 -17.79 9.22 4.69
CA PRO A 61 -17.84 9.30 6.15
C PRO A 61 -16.85 10.29 6.80
N CYS A 62 -15.81 10.70 6.08
CA CYS A 62 -14.78 11.64 6.53
C CYS A 62 -15.01 13.08 6.06
N GLU A 63 -16.11 13.38 5.36
CA GLU A 63 -16.33 14.69 4.73
C GLU A 63 -16.29 15.86 5.70
N ASN A 64 -16.99 15.71 6.83
CA ASN A 64 -17.07 16.73 7.88
C ASN A 64 -16.10 16.48 9.03
N LYS A 65 -15.01 15.74 8.79
CA LYS A 65 -14.02 15.38 9.81
C LYS A 65 -12.65 15.98 9.47
N PRO A 66 -11.80 16.27 10.48
CA PRO A 66 -10.46 16.79 10.23
C PRO A 66 -9.61 15.79 9.45
N ILE A 67 -8.57 16.27 8.75
CA ILE A 67 -7.63 15.40 8.04
C ILE A 67 -6.95 14.35 8.95
N THR A 68 -6.89 14.61 10.27
CA THR A 68 -6.39 13.67 11.28
C THR A 68 -7.34 12.49 11.54
N SER A 69 -8.56 12.51 11.02
CA SER A 69 -9.47 11.35 11.06
C SER A 69 -9.32 10.46 9.81
N ARG A 70 -8.33 10.75 8.96
CA ARG A 70 -8.08 10.04 7.72
C ARG A 70 -6.79 9.25 7.86
N PHE A 71 -6.74 8.15 7.13
CA PHE A 71 -5.62 7.25 7.10
C PHE A 71 -5.28 7.00 5.63
N ALA A 72 -4.03 7.25 5.24
CA ALA A 72 -3.58 7.04 3.88
C ALA A 72 -2.90 5.67 3.77
N LEU A 73 -3.46 4.83 2.90
CA LEU A 73 -2.91 3.54 2.54
C LEU A 73 -2.24 3.68 1.17
N ILE A 74 -0.91 3.62 1.13
CA ILE A 74 -0.12 3.75 -0.10
C ILE A 74 0.27 2.35 -0.57
N CYS A 75 -0.48 1.82 -1.53
CA CYS A 75 -0.34 0.45 -2.02
C CYS A 75 0.63 0.32 -3.20
N GLY A 76 1.37 -0.78 -3.22
CA GLY A 76 2.28 -1.19 -4.30
C GLY A 76 2.84 -2.57 -4.01
N THR A 77 4.12 -2.80 -4.32
CA THR A 77 4.86 -4.02 -3.96
C THR A 77 4.74 -4.33 -2.45
N SER A 78 4.86 -3.28 -1.65
CA SER A 78 4.58 -3.21 -0.21
C SER A 78 3.48 -2.17 0.04
N SER A 79 3.06 -1.97 1.29
CA SER A 79 2.14 -0.88 1.62
C SER A 79 2.57 -0.09 2.83
N CYS A 80 2.42 1.23 2.74
CA CYS A 80 2.66 2.14 3.85
C CYS A 80 1.34 2.67 4.41
N HIS A 81 1.30 2.76 5.73
CA HIS A 81 0.15 3.12 6.54
C HIS A 81 0.42 4.46 7.23
N MET A 82 -0.19 5.53 6.74
CA MET A 82 0.15 6.88 7.18
C MET A 82 -1.01 7.53 7.91
N GLY A 83 -0.79 7.81 9.21
CA GLY A 83 -1.69 8.57 10.06
C GLY A 83 -1.01 9.83 10.59
N ILE A 84 -1.77 10.92 10.70
CA ILE A 84 -1.26 12.18 11.24
C ILE A 84 -2.02 12.63 12.50
N SER A 85 -1.32 13.34 13.37
CA SER A 85 -1.85 13.83 14.64
C SER A 85 -1.28 15.20 15.01
N LYS A 86 -2.01 15.96 15.85
CA LYS A 86 -1.55 17.28 16.33
C LYS A 86 -0.52 17.19 17.46
N SER A 87 -0.47 16.05 18.15
CA SER A 87 0.41 15.77 19.29
C SER A 87 1.13 14.46 19.03
N PRO A 88 2.35 14.25 19.58
CA PRO A 88 3.09 13.01 19.35
C PRO A 88 2.34 11.82 19.96
N ILE A 89 2.22 10.73 19.20
CA ILE A 89 1.65 9.45 19.65
C ILE A 89 2.70 8.37 19.37
N PHE A 90 3.18 7.70 20.41
CA PHE A 90 4.13 6.59 20.30
C PHE A 90 3.36 5.27 20.27
N VAL A 91 3.57 4.48 19.23
CA VAL A 91 2.87 3.19 19.04
C VAL A 91 3.93 2.10 18.84
N PRO A 92 3.99 1.05 19.69
CA PRO A 92 4.92 -0.05 19.51
C PRO A 92 4.84 -0.66 18.10
N GLY A 93 6.00 -0.86 17.47
CA GLY A 93 6.13 -1.44 16.14
C GLY A 93 5.62 -0.60 14.96
N VAL A 94 5.28 0.67 15.22
CA VAL A 94 4.97 1.67 14.19
C VAL A 94 6.05 2.75 14.25
N TRP A 95 6.53 3.20 13.09
CA TRP A 95 7.56 4.23 13.03
C TRP A 95 6.98 5.61 13.34
N GLY A 96 7.80 6.48 13.93
CA GLY A 96 7.41 7.80 14.39
C GLY A 96 7.26 7.88 15.91
N PRO A 97 6.64 8.96 16.43
CA PRO A 97 6.00 10.04 15.68
C PRO A 97 7.04 11.02 15.09
N TYR A 98 6.97 11.29 13.78
CA TYR A 98 7.87 12.23 13.09
C TYR A 98 7.21 13.60 12.90
N TYR A 99 7.75 14.66 13.51
CA TYR A 99 7.20 16.00 13.40
C TYR A 99 7.48 16.65 12.05
N SER A 100 6.43 17.17 11.41
CA SER A 100 6.47 17.87 10.10
C SER A 100 7.11 17.07 8.96
N ALA A 101 7.16 15.74 9.07
CA ALA A 101 7.81 14.87 8.07
C ALA A 101 7.02 14.76 6.76
N MET A 102 5.69 14.85 6.80
CA MET A 102 4.83 14.79 5.62
C MET A 102 3.96 16.04 5.47
N ILE A 103 3.30 16.48 6.54
CA ILE A 103 2.48 17.70 6.56
C ILE A 103 3.06 18.65 7.61
N PRO A 104 3.40 19.90 7.24
CA PRO A 104 3.90 20.90 8.19
C PRO A 104 2.96 21.06 9.39
N GLY A 105 3.51 21.03 10.60
CA GLY A 105 2.77 21.22 11.85
C GLY A 105 2.04 19.98 12.39
N PHE A 106 2.18 18.81 11.75
CA PHE A 106 1.61 17.54 12.22
C PHE A 106 2.69 16.50 12.52
N TRP A 107 2.37 15.57 13.41
CA TRP A 107 3.16 14.37 13.69
C TRP A 107 2.68 13.22 12.82
N LEU A 108 3.60 12.55 12.12
CA LEU A 108 3.34 11.38 11.29
C LEU A 108 3.67 10.10 12.08
N ASN A 109 2.74 9.15 12.08
CA ASN A 109 3.01 7.75 12.37
C ASN A 109 2.95 6.95 11.06
N GLU A 110 3.95 6.10 10.85
CA GLU A 110 4.11 5.32 9.63
C GLU A 110 4.23 3.83 9.96
N GLY A 111 3.15 3.09 9.73
CA GLY A 111 3.17 1.64 9.71
C GLY A 111 3.44 1.11 8.31
N GLY A 112 3.51 -0.21 8.18
CA GLY A 112 3.48 -0.82 6.85
C GLY A 112 3.42 -2.32 6.86
N GLN A 113 3.12 -2.86 5.68
CA GLN A 113 3.22 -4.28 5.36
C GLN A 113 4.37 -4.46 4.37
N SER A 114 5.34 -5.31 4.73
CA SER A 114 6.56 -5.52 3.94
C SER A 114 6.29 -6.09 2.55
N ALA A 115 5.22 -6.88 2.39
CA ALA A 115 4.81 -7.46 1.12
C ALA A 115 3.29 -7.47 1.02
N THR A 116 2.73 -6.75 0.04
CA THR A 116 1.28 -6.73 -0.25
C THR A 116 1.03 -7.12 -1.69
N GLY A 117 1.29 -6.23 -2.65
CA GLY A 117 1.25 -6.56 -4.07
C GLY A 117 2.21 -7.71 -4.40
N LYS A 118 3.40 -7.72 -3.78
CA LYS A 118 4.37 -8.80 -4.00
C LYS A 118 3.91 -10.14 -3.44
N LEU A 119 3.19 -10.13 -2.31
CA LEU A 119 2.62 -11.35 -1.75
C LEU A 119 1.52 -11.87 -2.68
N MET A 120 0.68 -10.97 -3.21
CA MET A 120 -0.35 -11.33 -4.18
C MET A 120 0.24 -11.97 -5.44
N ASP A 121 1.25 -11.33 -6.02
CA ASP A 121 1.99 -11.87 -7.16
C ASP A 121 2.58 -13.24 -6.83
N HIS A 122 3.22 -13.38 -5.67
CA HIS A 122 3.85 -14.63 -5.24
C HIS A 122 2.85 -15.78 -5.13
N VAL A 123 1.72 -15.54 -4.48
CA VAL A 123 0.66 -16.53 -4.30
C VAL A 123 0.04 -16.91 -5.64
N VAL A 124 -0.28 -15.93 -6.48
CA VAL A 124 -0.96 -16.18 -7.75
C VAL A 124 -0.04 -16.86 -8.76
N GLN A 125 1.18 -16.34 -8.94
CA GLN A 125 2.16 -16.86 -9.90
C GLN A 125 2.78 -18.18 -9.44
N GLY A 126 2.85 -18.41 -8.12
CA GLY A 126 3.40 -19.65 -7.55
C GLY A 126 2.46 -20.84 -7.57
N HIS A 127 1.18 -20.64 -7.88
CA HIS A 127 0.19 -21.72 -7.89
C HIS A 127 0.24 -22.52 -9.20
N ALA A 128 0.02 -23.85 -9.14
CA ALA A 128 0.15 -24.70 -10.33
C ALA A 128 -0.87 -24.37 -11.43
N ALA A 129 -2.05 -23.88 -11.05
CA ALA A 129 -3.08 -23.41 -11.98
C ALA A 129 -2.77 -22.05 -12.64
N PHE A 130 -1.62 -21.42 -12.39
CA PHE A 130 -1.29 -20.11 -12.96
C PHE A 130 -1.28 -20.09 -14.50
N ALA A 131 -0.73 -21.13 -15.14
CA ALA A 131 -0.72 -21.21 -16.60
C ALA A 131 -2.14 -21.29 -17.21
N GLU A 132 -3.05 -22.00 -16.54
CA GLU A 132 -4.47 -22.04 -16.91
C GLU A 132 -5.11 -20.65 -16.74
N LEU A 133 -4.85 -19.99 -15.62
CA LEU A 133 -5.31 -18.63 -15.35
C LEU A 133 -4.83 -17.64 -16.42
N GLU A 134 -3.55 -17.64 -16.77
CA GLU A 134 -3.00 -16.75 -17.81
C GLU A 134 -3.69 -16.97 -19.16
N SER A 135 -3.86 -18.24 -19.57
CA SER A 135 -4.52 -18.58 -20.82
C SER A 135 -5.96 -18.08 -20.86
N LYS A 136 -6.73 -18.33 -19.78
CA LYS A 136 -8.13 -17.90 -19.68
C LYS A 136 -8.28 -16.38 -19.55
N ALA A 137 -7.41 -15.72 -18.80
CA ALA A 137 -7.39 -14.27 -18.67
C ALA A 137 -7.15 -13.62 -20.05
N LYS A 138 -6.13 -14.08 -20.78
CA LYS A 138 -5.82 -13.65 -22.14
C LYS A 138 -6.98 -13.87 -23.11
N ALA A 139 -7.60 -15.05 -23.10
CA ALA A 139 -8.75 -15.37 -23.95
C ALA A 139 -9.95 -14.45 -23.67
N SER A 140 -10.09 -13.98 -22.43
CA SER A 140 -11.15 -13.04 -22.02
C SER A 140 -10.79 -11.55 -22.15
N GLY A 141 -9.57 -11.22 -22.62
CA GLY A 141 -9.09 -9.83 -22.70
C GLY A 141 -8.93 -9.14 -21.34
N LYS A 142 -8.78 -9.91 -20.26
CA LYS A 142 -8.64 -9.40 -18.88
C LYS A 142 -7.22 -9.65 -18.37
N ASN A 143 -6.77 -8.84 -17.40
CA ASN A 143 -5.63 -9.24 -16.58
C ASN A 143 -6.03 -10.37 -15.62
N VAL A 144 -5.04 -11.07 -15.08
CA VAL A 144 -5.23 -12.25 -14.21
C VAL A 144 -6.11 -11.95 -12.99
N TYR A 145 -5.97 -10.78 -12.36
CA TYR A 145 -6.75 -10.39 -11.18
C TYR A 145 -8.22 -10.13 -11.50
N MET A 146 -8.50 -9.43 -12.61
CA MET A 146 -9.86 -9.22 -13.09
C MET A 146 -10.55 -10.54 -13.45
N TYR A 147 -9.79 -11.49 -14.00
CA TYR A 147 -10.28 -12.83 -14.25
C TYR A 147 -10.61 -13.56 -12.94
N LEU A 148 -9.69 -13.58 -11.97
CA LEU A 148 -9.90 -14.20 -10.66
C LEU A 148 -11.12 -13.62 -9.94
N ASN A 149 -11.30 -12.29 -9.96
CA ASN A 149 -12.49 -11.65 -9.39
C ASN A 149 -13.78 -12.12 -10.07
N SER A 150 -13.79 -12.21 -11.40
CA SER A 150 -14.95 -12.72 -12.14
C SER A 150 -15.21 -14.20 -11.86
N HIS A 151 -14.15 -14.98 -11.62
CA HIS A 151 -14.23 -16.40 -11.31
C HIS A 151 -14.75 -16.65 -9.89
N LEU A 152 -14.29 -15.88 -8.90
CA LEU A 152 -14.85 -15.90 -7.55
C LEU A 152 -16.36 -15.64 -7.55
N GLU A 153 -16.80 -14.68 -8.36
CA GLU A 153 -18.22 -14.37 -8.55
C GLU A 153 -19.02 -15.52 -9.18
N SER A 154 -18.40 -16.34 -10.05
CA SER A 154 -19.07 -17.49 -10.66
C SER A 154 -19.19 -18.68 -9.71
N ILE A 155 -18.23 -18.86 -8.79
CA ILE A 155 -18.19 -20.02 -7.88
C ILE A 155 -18.85 -19.78 -6.51
N LYS A 156 -19.18 -18.53 -6.16
CA LYS A 156 -19.81 -18.19 -4.85
C LYS A 156 -21.19 -18.83 -4.62
N LYS A 157 -21.83 -19.37 -5.66
CA LYS A 157 -23.22 -19.89 -5.63
C LYS A 157 -24.16 -18.85 -4.99
N SER A 158 -24.83 -19.20 -3.89
CA SER A 158 -25.74 -18.31 -3.15
C SER A 158 -25.06 -17.55 -2.01
N TYR A 159 -23.78 -17.76 -1.76
CA TYR A 159 -23.04 -17.12 -0.67
C TYR A 159 -22.38 -15.81 -1.12
N ALA A 160 -22.00 -14.98 -0.15
CA ALA A 160 -21.12 -13.85 -0.41
C ALA A 160 -19.72 -14.36 -0.79
N VAL A 161 -19.01 -13.65 -1.68
CA VAL A 161 -17.64 -14.02 -2.10
C VAL A 161 -16.74 -14.25 -0.90
N GLY A 162 -16.81 -13.39 0.12
CA GLY A 162 -15.99 -13.49 1.32
C GLY A 162 -16.18 -14.78 2.13
N MET A 163 -17.25 -15.55 1.91
CA MET A 163 -17.52 -16.83 2.58
C MET A 163 -16.86 -18.03 1.87
N LEU A 164 -16.25 -17.83 0.70
CA LEU A 164 -15.56 -18.90 -0.06
C LEU A 164 -14.30 -19.43 0.64
N THR A 165 -13.81 -18.74 1.66
CA THR A 165 -12.55 -18.96 2.38
C THR A 165 -12.77 -19.20 3.87
N VAL A 166 -14.00 -19.55 4.29
CA VAL A 166 -14.33 -19.82 5.70
C VAL A 166 -13.41 -20.86 6.35
N ASP A 167 -12.95 -21.84 5.58
CA ASP A 167 -12.04 -22.89 6.05
C ASP A 167 -10.60 -22.74 5.52
N LEU A 168 -10.26 -21.61 4.88
CA LEU A 168 -8.95 -21.34 4.26
C LEU A 168 -8.42 -20.00 4.76
N HIS A 169 -7.34 -20.03 5.53
CA HIS A 169 -6.76 -18.84 6.14
C HIS A 169 -5.29 -18.68 5.76
N VAL A 170 -4.86 -17.42 5.65
CA VAL A 170 -3.49 -17.04 5.35
C VAL A 170 -2.98 -16.13 6.46
N TRP A 171 -1.80 -16.44 7.00
CA TRP A 171 -1.00 -15.50 7.79
C TRP A 171 -0.02 -14.80 6.84
N PRO A 172 -0.09 -13.47 6.65
CA PRO A 172 0.53 -12.81 5.50
C PRO A 172 2.00 -12.43 5.68
N ASP A 173 2.63 -12.69 6.83
CA ASP A 173 4.03 -12.30 7.12
C ASP A 173 5.09 -13.16 6.40
N PHE A 174 4.96 -13.36 5.09
CA PHE A 174 5.91 -14.10 4.25
C PHE A 174 7.29 -13.44 4.19
N HIS A 175 7.37 -12.15 4.53
CA HIS A 175 8.61 -11.37 4.58
C HIS A 175 8.78 -10.66 5.94
N GLY A 176 8.39 -11.36 7.03
CA GLY A 176 8.33 -10.79 8.36
C GLY A 176 7.21 -9.75 8.51
N ASN A 177 7.04 -9.26 9.73
CA ASN A 177 6.06 -8.24 10.06
C ASN A 177 6.77 -6.90 10.33
N ARG A 178 6.46 -5.88 9.53
CA ARG A 178 6.96 -4.51 9.79
C ARG A 178 6.17 -3.83 10.89
N SER A 179 4.84 -3.91 10.85
CA SER A 179 3.94 -3.34 11.85
C SER A 179 2.70 -4.21 12.01
N PRO A 180 2.13 -4.30 13.24
CA PRO A 180 2.60 -3.68 14.48
C PRO A 180 3.61 -4.53 15.27
N LEU A 181 3.91 -5.76 14.83
CA LEU A 181 4.76 -6.68 15.61
C LEU A 181 6.25 -6.35 15.53
N ALA A 182 6.68 -5.69 14.44
CA ALA A 182 8.07 -5.31 14.19
C ALA A 182 9.06 -6.47 14.34
N ASP A 183 8.65 -7.65 13.86
CA ASP A 183 9.44 -8.88 13.88
C ASP A 183 9.76 -9.33 12.45
N PRO A 184 10.99 -9.10 11.96
CA PRO A 184 11.40 -9.52 10.62
C PRO A 184 11.58 -11.04 10.49
N THR A 185 11.55 -11.80 11.59
CA THR A 185 11.78 -13.24 11.60
C THR A 185 10.52 -14.06 11.32
N LEU A 186 9.33 -13.46 11.48
CA LEU A 186 8.05 -14.10 11.22
C LEU A 186 7.95 -14.65 9.79
N LYS A 187 7.14 -15.70 9.66
CA LYS A 187 6.91 -16.44 8.42
C LYS A 187 5.42 -16.56 8.17
N GLY A 188 5.07 -16.63 6.89
CA GLY A 188 3.71 -16.88 6.44
C GLY A 188 3.23 -18.29 6.75
N MET A 189 1.91 -18.45 6.79
CA MET A 189 1.24 -19.73 6.99
C MET A 189 -0.02 -19.78 6.12
N VAL A 190 -0.38 -20.98 5.67
CA VAL A 190 -1.66 -21.25 5.01
C VAL A 190 -2.28 -22.47 5.67
N THR A 191 -3.55 -22.38 6.07
CA THR A 191 -4.31 -23.48 6.69
C THR A 191 -5.53 -23.83 5.83
N GLY A 192 -6.04 -25.07 5.92
CA GLY A 192 -7.22 -25.48 5.14
C GLY A 192 -6.91 -26.00 3.73
N LEU A 193 -5.65 -26.37 3.47
CA LEU A 193 -5.24 -26.96 2.21
C LEU A 193 -5.88 -28.33 2.01
N THR A 194 -6.26 -28.61 0.76
CA THR A 194 -6.72 -29.93 0.31
C THR A 194 -5.74 -30.50 -0.71
N LEU A 195 -5.97 -31.73 -1.20
CA LEU A 195 -5.18 -32.31 -2.29
C LEU A 195 -5.56 -31.75 -3.68
N SER A 196 -6.52 -30.83 -3.76
CA SER A 196 -6.91 -30.17 -5.00
C SER A 196 -5.97 -29.01 -5.33
N ASN A 197 -5.72 -28.79 -6.62
CA ASN A 197 -4.79 -27.78 -7.12
C ASN A 197 -5.27 -27.21 -8.47
N ASN A 198 -6.53 -26.79 -8.51
CA ASN A 198 -7.19 -26.27 -9.71
C ASN A 198 -7.40 -24.74 -9.64
N LEU A 199 -8.09 -24.18 -10.64
CA LEU A 199 -8.35 -22.74 -10.73
C LEU A 199 -9.26 -22.20 -9.60
N ASP A 200 -10.20 -22.99 -9.09
CA ASP A 200 -11.03 -22.62 -7.94
C ASP A 200 -10.17 -22.50 -6.68
N ASP A 201 -9.23 -23.42 -6.49
CA ASP A 201 -8.30 -23.40 -5.35
C ASP A 201 -7.39 -22.16 -5.41
N LEU A 202 -6.88 -21.83 -6.61
CA LEU A 202 -6.12 -20.59 -6.85
C LEU A 202 -6.95 -19.35 -6.50
N ALA A 203 -8.19 -19.30 -6.98
CA ALA A 203 -9.07 -18.17 -6.73
C ALA A 203 -9.38 -17.99 -5.23
N LYS A 204 -9.62 -19.08 -4.50
CA LYS A 204 -9.83 -19.06 -3.05
C LYS A 204 -8.57 -18.65 -2.30
N LEU A 205 -7.40 -19.14 -2.69
CA LEU A 205 -6.12 -18.76 -2.06
C LEU A 205 -5.79 -17.28 -2.31
N TYR A 206 -6.06 -16.78 -3.51
CA TYR A 206 -6.00 -15.35 -3.84
C TYR A 206 -6.93 -14.53 -2.93
N LEU A 207 -8.19 -14.95 -2.77
CA LEU A 207 -9.15 -14.29 -1.88
C LEU A 207 -8.71 -14.31 -0.42
N ALA A 208 -8.26 -15.47 0.09
CA ALA A 208 -7.80 -15.61 1.46
C ALA A 208 -6.57 -14.72 1.73
N THR A 209 -5.68 -14.58 0.74
CA THR A 209 -4.53 -13.67 0.80
C THR A 209 -4.96 -12.20 0.84
N MET A 210 -5.94 -11.81 0.02
CA MET A 210 -6.51 -10.45 0.08
C MET A 210 -7.13 -10.16 1.45
N GLN A 211 -7.90 -11.11 1.98
CA GLN A 211 -8.54 -10.98 3.29
C GLN A 211 -7.50 -10.91 4.42
N ALA A 212 -6.45 -11.72 4.38
CA ALA A 212 -5.35 -11.69 5.34
C ALA A 212 -4.69 -10.31 5.36
N LEU A 213 -4.33 -9.77 4.18
CA LEU A 213 -3.77 -8.43 4.06
C LEU A 213 -4.72 -7.34 4.58
N ALA A 214 -6.03 -7.48 4.37
CA ALA A 214 -7.03 -6.53 4.84
C ALA A 214 -7.24 -6.58 6.37
N VAL A 215 -7.29 -7.78 6.95
CA VAL A 215 -7.43 -7.96 8.41
C VAL A 215 -6.17 -7.49 9.14
N SER A 216 -4.98 -7.70 8.58
CA SER A 216 -3.74 -7.16 9.16
C SER A 216 -3.66 -5.63 9.18
N ASN A 217 -4.60 -4.92 8.54
CA ASN A 217 -4.73 -3.46 8.64
C ASN A 217 -5.71 -3.02 9.73
N HIS A 218 -6.36 -3.97 10.39
CA HIS A 218 -7.41 -3.75 11.37
C HIS A 218 -6.94 -3.92 12.83
N ASP A 219 -5.77 -4.54 13.03
CA ASP A 219 -5.09 -4.74 14.31
C ASP A 219 -4.08 -3.62 14.61
#